data_AF-A0AAW0Y407-F1
#
_entry.id   AF-A0AAW0Y407-F1
#
_cell.length_a   1.000
_cell.length_b   1.000
_cell.length_c   1.000
_cell.angle_alpha   90.00
_cell.angle_beta   90.00
_cell.angle_gamma   90.00
#
_symmetry.space_group_name_H-M   'P 1'
#
loop_
_entity.id
_entity.type
_entity.pdbx_description
1 polymer ?
#
loop_
_entity_poly.entity_id
_entity_poly.type
_entity_poly.pdbx_seq_one_letter_code
_entity_poly.pdbx_strand_id
1 'polypeptide(L)'
;QMAWLDPKNISATYFGRIAELATWLGMENNVLMKQLVLSTAAIHITETLVAVYLCQKLNLNYSVTLAWSLQTLSFGIFSLWYLIWPQRDVKNGNQSTKTKAKKDK
;
A
#
# COMPACT_ATOMS: atom_id res chain seq x y z
N GLN A 1 22.10 -21.13 8.14
CA GLN A 1 20.75 -21.61 7.76
C GLN A 1 19.88 -20.39 7.50
N MET A 2 19.29 -20.24 6.32
CA MET A 2 18.16 -19.31 6.11
C MET A 2 17.21 -20.03 5.17
N ALA A 3 16.26 -20.80 5.72
CA ALA A 3 15.27 -21.50 4.93
C ALA A 3 14.10 -20.55 4.57
N TRP A 4 14.47 -19.31 4.19
CA TRP A 4 13.76 -18.06 3.87
C TRP A 4 12.91 -17.35 4.94
N LEU A 5 12.82 -17.77 6.20
CA LEU A 5 13.67 -17.18 7.26
C LEU A 5 13.69 -18.05 8.53
N ASP A 6 12.59 -18.73 8.86
CA ASP A 6 12.55 -19.83 9.82
C ASP A 6 11.29 -20.69 9.61
N PRO A 7 11.26 -21.50 8.54
CA PRO A 7 10.06 -22.22 8.13
C PRO A 7 9.59 -23.21 9.19
N LYS A 8 10.48 -23.69 10.05
CA LYS A 8 10.15 -24.66 11.11
C LYS A 8 9.28 -24.05 12.21
N ASN A 9 9.25 -22.73 12.33
CA ASN A 9 8.50 -22.01 13.35
C ASN A 9 7.19 -21.39 12.81
N ILE A 10 6.76 -21.76 11.60
CA ILE A 10 5.43 -21.38 11.11
C ILE A 10 4.38 -22.22 11.86
N SER A 11 3.55 -21.56 12.66
CA SER A 11 2.54 -22.26 13.46
C SER A 11 1.43 -22.86 12.59
N ALA A 12 1.41 -24.19 12.50
CA ALA A 12 0.31 -24.93 11.88
C ALA A 12 -1.04 -24.68 12.57
N THR A 13 -1.05 -24.30 13.85
CA THR A 13 -2.28 -23.97 14.58
C THR A 13 -2.99 -22.74 14.00
N TYR A 14 -2.23 -21.73 13.56
CA TYR A 14 -2.81 -20.49 13.01
C TYR A 14 -2.98 -20.53 11.49
N PHE A 15 -2.06 -21.17 10.77
CA PHE A 15 -2.01 -21.14 9.31
C PHE A 15 -2.42 -22.46 8.64
N GLY A 16 -2.66 -23.52 9.42
CA GLY A 16 -3.11 -24.82 8.93
C GLY A 16 -2.21 -25.40 7.83
N ARG A 17 -2.83 -25.88 6.75
CA ARG A 17 -2.13 -26.47 5.58
C ARG A 17 -1.19 -25.49 4.88
N ILE A 18 -1.40 -24.18 5.01
CA ILE A 18 -0.49 -23.18 4.44
C ILE A 18 0.85 -23.21 5.18
N ALA A 19 0.85 -23.46 6.51
CA ALA A 19 2.09 -23.64 7.27
C ALA A 19 2.90 -24.82 6.75
N GLU A 20 2.24 -25.96 6.51
CA GLU A 20 2.88 -27.17 6.00
C GLU A 20 3.49 -26.95 4.61
N LEU A 21 2.72 -26.32 3.71
CA LEU A 21 3.19 -25.98 2.37
C LEU A 21 4.38 -25.01 2.42
N ALA A 22 4.29 -23.94 3.21
CA ALA A 22 5.35 -22.96 3.36
C ALA A 22 6.61 -23.57 3.99
N THR A 23 6.43 -24.47 4.96
CA THR A 23 7.52 -25.20 5.60
C THR A 23 8.23 -26.11 4.60
N TRP A 24 7.46 -26.90 3.84
CA TRP A 24 7.99 -27.78 2.80
C TRP A 24 8.70 -26.98 1.71
N LEU A 25 8.08 -25.91 1.21
CA LEU A 25 8.64 -25.06 0.16
C LEU A 25 9.95 -24.39 0.61
N GLY A 26 10.05 -23.99 1.88
CA GLY A 26 11.26 -23.40 2.43
C GLY A 26 12.40 -24.35 2.71
N MET A 27 12.09 -25.59 3.06
CA MET A 27 13.08 -26.63 3.30
C MET A 27 13.58 -27.24 1.99
N GLU A 28 12.68 -27.53 1.05
CA GLU A 28 12.98 -28.22 -0.21
C GLU A 28 13.52 -27.26 -1.28
N ASN A 29 12.93 -26.06 -1.39
CA ASN A 29 13.17 -25.12 -2.49
C ASN A 29 13.59 -23.74 -1.99
N ASN A 30 14.64 -23.70 -1.17
CA ASN A 30 15.14 -22.50 -0.52
C ASN A 30 15.44 -21.35 -1.50
N VAL A 31 16.06 -21.66 -2.65
CA VAL A 31 16.39 -20.66 -3.67
C VAL A 31 15.13 -20.00 -4.24
N LEU A 32 14.14 -20.81 -4.63
CA LEU A 32 12.87 -20.29 -5.16
C LEU A 32 12.21 -19.37 -4.15
N MET A 33 12.20 -19.76 -2.87
CA MET A 33 11.50 -18.92 -1.94
C MET A 33 12.28 -17.67 -1.51
N LYS A 34 13.60 -17.72 -1.46
CA LYS A 34 14.41 -16.51 -1.38
C LYS A 34 14.05 -15.55 -2.53
N GLN A 35 13.91 -16.05 -3.75
CA GLN A 35 13.52 -15.24 -4.90
C GLN A 35 12.10 -14.68 -4.76
N LEU A 36 11.13 -15.46 -4.27
CA LEU A 36 9.76 -14.98 -4.00
C LEU A 36 9.74 -13.87 -2.96
N VAL A 37 10.45 -14.03 -1.84
CA VAL A 37 10.52 -13.01 -0.79
C VAL A 37 11.14 -11.73 -1.31
N LEU A 38 12.29 -11.83 -1.99
CA LEU A 38 13.00 -10.66 -2.53
C LEU A 38 12.22 -9.96 -3.63
N SER A 39 11.56 -10.71 -4.53
CA SER A 39 10.72 -10.12 -5.57
C SER A 39 9.48 -9.44 -4.98
N THR A 40 8.81 -10.06 -4.01
CA THR A 40 7.67 -9.45 -3.30
C THR A 40 8.11 -8.17 -2.59
N ALA A 41 9.23 -8.19 -1.86
CA ALA A 41 9.77 -6.99 -1.22
C ALA A 41 10.10 -5.89 -2.24
N ALA A 42 10.74 -6.24 -3.37
CA ALA A 42 11.06 -5.29 -4.43
C ALA A 42 9.79 -4.64 -5.02
N ILE A 43 8.75 -5.44 -5.30
CA ILE A 43 7.46 -4.95 -5.80
C ILE A 43 6.84 -3.95 -4.82
N HIS A 44 6.73 -4.31 -3.54
CA HIS A 44 6.14 -3.44 -2.52
C HIS A 44 6.94 -2.14 -2.32
N ILE A 45 8.27 -2.19 -2.42
CA ILE A 45 9.12 -0.99 -2.39
C ILE A 45 8.84 -0.11 -3.61
N THR A 46 8.79 -0.68 -4.81
CA THR A 46 8.46 0.07 -6.04
C THR A 46 7.08 0.71 -5.95
N GLU A 47 6.07 -0.02 -5.48
CA GLU A 47 4.71 0.51 -5.28
C GLU A 47 4.69 1.65 -4.27
N THR A 48 5.45 1.53 -3.18
CA THR A 48 5.60 2.59 -2.17
C THR A 48 6.23 3.85 -2.76
N LEU A 49 7.27 3.71 -3.60
CA LEU A 49 7.89 4.84 -4.30
C LEU A 49 6.91 5.51 -5.27
N VAL A 50 6.09 4.73 -5.97
CA VAL A 50 5.02 5.26 -6.83
C VAL A 50 3.98 6.02 -5.99
N ALA A 51 3.61 5.51 -4.81
CA ALA A 51 2.68 6.19 -3.91
C ALA A 51 3.24 7.55 -3.47
N VAL A 52 4.51 7.61 -3.07
CA VAL A 52 5.20 8.86 -2.70
C VAL A 52 5.20 9.85 -3.87
N TYR A 53 5.58 9.38 -5.07
CA TYR A 53 5.57 10.21 -6.28
C TYR A 53 4.18 10.79 -6.58
N LEU A 54 3.13 9.97 -6.49
CA LEU A 54 1.75 10.42 -6.69
C LEU A 54 1.31 11.42 -5.63
N CYS A 55 1.65 11.19 -4.36
CA CYS A 55 1.35 12.14 -3.28
C CYS A 55 2.01 13.50 -3.51
N GLN A 56 3.29 13.51 -3.94
CA GLN A 56 4.00 14.73 -4.29
C GLN A 56 3.35 15.45 -5.49
N LYS A 57 3.00 14.70 -6.54
CA LYS A 57 2.30 15.24 -7.72
C LYS A 57 0.95 15.87 -7.36
N LEU A 58 0.25 15.28 -6.39
CA LEU A 58 -1.03 15.78 -5.86
C LEU A 58 -0.87 16.86 -4.78
N ASN A 59 0.37 17.29 -4.47
CA ASN A 59 0.68 18.25 -3.41
C ASN A 59 0.07 17.88 -2.04
N LEU A 60 0.03 16.59 -1.73
CA LEU A 60 -0.45 16.12 -0.43
C LEU A 60 0.57 16.46 0.66
N ASN A 61 0.08 16.65 1.88
CA ASN A 61 0.96 16.93 3.01
C ASN A 61 1.82 15.71 3.38
N TYR A 62 2.86 15.95 4.16
CA TYR A 62 3.82 14.92 4.56
C TYR A 62 3.16 13.76 5.33
N SER A 63 2.24 14.08 6.26
CA SER A 63 1.57 13.06 7.08
C SER A 63 0.70 12.10 6.24
N VAL A 64 -0.02 12.64 5.24
CA VAL A 64 -0.82 11.82 4.31
C VAL A 64 0.09 10.99 3.40
N THR A 65 1.21 11.56 2.95
CA THR A 65 2.20 10.83 2.16
C THR A 65 2.77 9.64 2.95
N LEU A 66 3.09 9.85 4.23
CA LEU A 66 3.57 8.79 5.11
C LEU A 66 2.52 7.69 5.32
N ALA A 67 1.26 8.08 5.55
CA ALA A 67 0.15 7.13 5.69
C ALA A 67 -0.02 6.28 4.42
N TRP A 68 -0.02 6.92 3.23
CA TRP A 68 -0.09 6.22 1.95
C TRP A 68 1.10 5.29 1.72
N SER A 69 2.30 5.72 2.13
CA SER A 69 3.51 4.91 1.98
C SER A 69 3.43 3.65 2.85
N LEU A 70 3.05 3.78 4.12
CA LEU A 70 2.92 2.64 5.04
C LEU A 70 1.79 1.69 4.63
N GLN A 71 0.66 2.25 4.18
CA GLN A 71 -0.47 1.47 3.68
C GLN A 71 -0.10 0.70 2.41
N THR A 72 0.56 1.35 1.46
CA THR A 72 1.00 0.72 0.21
C THR A 72 2.06 -0.34 0.48
N LEU A 73 2.99 -0.10 1.41
CA LEU A 73 3.96 -1.11 1.80
C LEU A 73 3.30 -2.37 2.38
N SER A 74 2.18 -2.22 3.10
CA SER A 74 1.47 -3.33 3.76
C SER A 74 0.52 -4.08 2.83
N PHE A 75 -0.24 -3.35 2.00
CA PHE A 75 -1.32 -3.92 1.17
C PHE A 75 -0.98 -4.01 -0.33
N GLY A 76 0.15 -3.42 -0.73
CA GLY A 76 0.64 -3.40 -2.10
C GLY A 76 -0.24 -2.62 -3.08
N ILE A 77 -0.27 -3.06 -4.34
CA ILE A 77 -0.99 -2.44 -5.46
C ILE A 77 -2.47 -2.15 -5.17
N PHE A 78 -3.14 -2.97 -4.36
CA PHE A 78 -4.56 -2.79 -4.04
C PHE A 78 -4.83 -1.48 -3.30
N SER A 79 -3.89 -1.05 -2.45
CA SER A 79 -3.94 0.27 -1.81
C SER A 79 -3.71 1.37 -2.85
N LEU A 80 -2.66 1.21 -3.67
CA LEU A 80 -2.26 2.20 -4.68
C LEU A 80 -3.37 2.53 -5.68
N TRP A 81 -4.23 1.55 -6.00
CA TRP A 81 -5.37 1.74 -6.89
C TRP A 81 -6.25 2.93 -6.50
N TYR A 82 -6.52 3.11 -5.20
CA TYR A 82 -7.34 4.21 -4.70
C TYR A 82 -6.67 5.58 -4.83
N LEU A 83 -5.34 5.62 -4.88
CA LEU A 83 -4.57 6.83 -5.12
C LEU A 83 -4.51 7.19 -6.61
N ILE A 84 -4.52 6.18 -7.49
CA ILE A 84 -4.50 6.35 -8.96
C ILE A 84 -5.88 6.68 -9.52
N TRP A 85 -6.95 6.09 -8.96
CA TRP A 85 -8.31 6.24 -9.49
C TRP A 85 -8.75 7.71 -9.45
N PRO A 86 -9.46 8.20 -10.49
CA PRO A 86 -9.77 9.62 -10.66
C PRO A 86 -10.36 10.24 -9.40
N GLN A 87 -9.66 11.25 -8.90
CA GLN A 87 -10.13 12.12 -7.83
C GLN A 87 -11.31 12.90 -8.41
N ARG A 88 -12.52 12.65 -7.90
CA ARG A 88 -13.69 13.43 -8.31
C ARG A 88 -13.42 14.88 -7.98
N ASP A 89 -13.64 15.79 -8.92
CA ASP A 89 -13.58 17.22 -8.66
C ASP A 89 -14.51 17.54 -7.49
N VAL A 90 -13.93 17.96 -6.36
CA VAL A 90 -14.68 18.57 -5.28
C VAL A 90 -15.17 19.90 -5.83
N LYS A 91 -16.39 19.93 -6.37
CA LYS A 91 -17.07 21.17 -6.72
C LYS A 91 -17.10 22.02 -5.44
N ASN A 92 -16.30 23.08 -5.40
CA ASN A 92 -16.29 24.08 -4.34
C ASN A 92 -17.66 24.77 -4.27
N GLY A 93 -18.62 24.14 -3.60
CA GLY A 93 -19.90 24.72 -3.25
C GLY A 93 -19.71 25.69 -2.10
N ASN A 94 -19.20 26.90 -2.38
CA ASN A 94 -19.44 28.09 -1.54
C ASN A 94 -19.06 29.43 -2.22
N GLN A 95 -19.29 29.57 -3.53
CA GLN A 95 -19.49 30.88 -4.15
C GLN A 95 -21.00 31.16 -4.29
N SER A 96 -21.72 31.51 -3.20
CA SER A 96 -23.05 32.15 -3.34
C SER A 96 -23.61 32.84 -2.08
N THR A 97 -22.79 33.44 -1.22
CA THR A 97 -23.31 34.29 -0.13
C THR A 97 -22.67 35.67 -0.04
N LYS A 98 -21.94 36.11 -1.08
CA LYS A 98 -21.46 37.50 -1.20
C LYS A 98 -22.10 38.24 -2.39
N THR A 99 -23.43 38.21 -2.52
CA THR A 99 -24.14 39.15 -3.42
C THR A 99 -25.59 39.42 -2.97
N LYS A 100 -25.84 39.70 -1.68
CA LYS A 100 -27.10 40.35 -1.24
C LYS A 100 -26.86 41.41 -0.15
N ALA A 101 -25.79 42.18 -0.29
CA ALA A 101 -25.56 43.40 0.50
C ALA A 101 -25.46 44.61 -0.44
N LYS A 102 -26.48 44.87 -1.28
CA LYS A 102 -26.63 46.15 -2.00
C LYS A 102 -27.95 46.29 -2.79
N LYS A 103 -29.09 45.94 -2.21
CA LYS A 103 -30.39 46.37 -2.74
C LYS A 103 -31.40 46.28 -1.61
N ASP A 104 -31.48 47.36 -0.85
CA ASP A 104 -32.63 47.83 -0.08
C ASP A 104 -32.15 49.13 0.58
N LYS A 105 -32.35 50.20 -0.18
CA LYS A 105 -32.18 51.60 0.21
C LYS A 105 -33.56 52.21 0.13
#